data_AF-A0A8T6L470-F1
#
_entry.id   AF-A0A8T6L470-F1
#
_cell.length_a   1.000
_cell.length_b   1.000
_cell.length_c   1.000
_cell.angle_alpha   90.00
_cell.angle_beta   90.00
_cell.angle_gamma   90.00
#
_symmetry.space_group_name_H-M   'P 1'
#
loop_
_entity.id
_entity.type
_entity.pdbx_description
1 polymer ?
#
loop_
_entity_poly.entity_id
_entity_poly.type
_entity_poly.pdbx_seq_one_letter_code
_entity_poly.pdbx_strand_id
1 'polypeptide(L)'
;MADVRIATRRSQLAVWQASFVKGELERAHPGLEVALVGLSTAGDRWLDAPLSEVGGKGLFVNELEAALQRGDADLAVHSMKDVPAQLSDGFTLPVIAYREDVRDAWISPHGRLDDIRSGAVVGSSSLRRQAQILAVRPDLEVRPIRGNVDTRL
;
A
#
# COMPACT_ATOMS: atom_id res chain seq x y z
N MET A 1 -26.84 2.30 -12.77
CA MET A 1 -25.56 3.03 -12.62
C MET A 1 -25.24 2.92 -11.14
N ALA A 2 -24.02 2.55 -10.75
CA ALA A 2 -23.69 2.44 -9.33
C ALA A 2 -23.79 3.83 -8.67
N ASP A 3 -24.27 3.87 -7.43
CA ASP A 3 -24.46 5.11 -6.67
C ASP A 3 -23.12 5.70 -6.20
N VAL A 4 -22.14 4.83 -5.90
CA VAL A 4 -20.79 5.21 -5.49
C VAL A 4 -19.74 4.34 -6.18
N ARG A 5 -18.69 4.97 -6.70
CA ARG A 5 -17.57 4.34 -7.39
C ARG A 5 -16.28 4.55 -6.61
N ILE A 6 -15.63 3.44 -6.24
CA ILE A 6 -14.38 3.44 -5.48
C ILE A 6 -13.21 3.18 -6.42
N ALA A 7 -12.33 4.17 -6.58
CA ALA A 7 -11.06 3.99 -7.25
C ALA A 7 -10.11 3.15 -6.38
N THR A 8 -9.50 2.12 -6.96
CA THR A 8 -8.50 1.28 -6.28
C THR A 8 -7.41 0.80 -7.24
N ARG A 9 -6.25 0.45 -6.67
CA ARG A 9 -5.18 -0.24 -7.41
C ARG A 9 -5.57 -1.68 -7.69
N ARG A 10 -4.93 -2.30 -8.69
CA ARG A 10 -5.20 -3.69 -9.09
C ARG A 10 -4.51 -4.76 -8.24
N SER A 11 -3.58 -4.39 -7.35
CA SER A 11 -2.96 -5.37 -6.44
C SER A 11 -4.02 -6.04 -5.55
N GLN A 12 -3.86 -7.34 -5.26
CA GLN A 12 -4.83 -8.09 -4.45
C GLN A 12 -5.15 -7.41 -3.11
N LEU A 13 -4.13 -6.89 -2.42
CA LEU A 13 -4.31 -6.17 -1.16
C LEU A 13 -5.16 -4.88 -1.33
N ALA A 14 -4.93 -4.11 -2.39
CA ALA A 14 -5.72 -2.89 -2.63
C ALA A 14 -7.17 -3.19 -3.03
N VAL A 15 -7.39 -4.25 -3.81
CA VAL A 15 -8.75 -4.72 -4.13
C VAL A 15 -9.45 -5.18 -2.87
N TRP A 16 -8.76 -5.91 -1.99
CA TRP A 16 -9.30 -6.32 -0.69
C TRP A 16 -9.67 -5.11 0.18
N GLN A 17 -8.79 -4.11 0.30
CA GLN A 17 -9.06 -2.88 1.05
C GLN A 17 -10.29 -2.12 0.51
N ALA A 18 -10.39 -2.00 -0.81
CA ALA A 18 -11.55 -1.35 -1.44
C ALA A 18 -12.84 -2.16 -1.27
N SER A 19 -12.74 -3.48 -1.31
CA SER A 19 -13.87 -4.40 -1.07
C SER A 19 -14.35 -4.33 0.38
N PHE A 20 -13.43 -4.21 1.34
CA PHE A 20 -13.75 -3.97 2.74
C PHE A 20 -14.55 -2.66 2.90
N VAL A 21 -14.06 -1.55 2.36
CA VAL A 21 -14.77 -0.25 2.43
C VAL A 21 -16.13 -0.32 1.74
N LYS A 22 -16.22 -0.97 0.56
CA LYS A 22 -17.48 -1.25 -0.12
C LYS A 22 -18.47 -1.97 0.80
N GLY A 23 -18.04 -3.06 1.44
CA GLY A 23 -18.91 -3.83 2.34
C GLY A 23 -19.40 -3.02 3.53
N GLU A 24 -18.55 -2.17 4.11
CA GLU A 24 -18.94 -1.27 5.21
C GLU A 24 -19.96 -0.22 4.76
N LEU A 25 -19.81 0.35 3.57
CA LEU A 25 -20.77 1.31 2.99
C LEU A 25 -22.13 0.65 2.73
N GLU A 26 -22.14 -0.50 2.06
CA GLU A 26 -23.39 -1.24 1.75
C GLU A 26 -24.10 -1.72 3.02
N ARG A 27 -23.34 -2.06 4.08
CA ARG A 27 -23.89 -2.43 5.39
C ARG A 27 -24.49 -1.23 6.14
N ALA A 28 -23.84 -0.07 6.08
CA ALA A 28 -24.30 1.14 6.75
C ALA A 28 -25.48 1.81 6.01
N HIS A 29 -25.58 1.61 4.70
CA HIS A 29 -26.59 2.22 3.83
C HIS A 29 -27.32 1.14 3.00
N PRO A 30 -28.36 0.51 3.55
CA PRO A 30 -29.13 -0.51 2.83
C PRO A 30 -29.68 0.03 1.50
N GLY A 31 -29.36 -0.66 0.40
CA GLY A 31 -29.78 -0.28 -0.96
C GLY A 31 -28.79 0.59 -1.72
N LEU A 32 -27.69 1.02 -1.11
CA LEU A 32 -26.59 1.69 -1.81
C LEU A 32 -25.84 0.69 -2.70
N GLU A 33 -25.72 0.97 -3.99
CA GLU A 33 -24.87 0.17 -4.89
C GLU A 33 -23.46 0.76 -5.01
N VAL A 34 -22.45 0.00 -4.58
CA VAL A 34 -21.04 0.43 -4.66
C VAL A 34 -20.27 -0.37 -5.71
N ALA A 35 -19.58 0.31 -6.63
CA ALA A 35 -18.74 -0.30 -7.66
C ALA A 35 -17.25 -0.05 -7.40
N LEU A 36 -16.40 -1.01 -7.74
CA LEU A 36 -14.94 -0.85 -7.71
C LEU A 36 -14.41 -0.51 -9.10
N VAL A 37 -13.59 0.53 -9.20
CA VAL A 37 -12.94 1.00 -10.42
C VAL A 37 -11.44 0.72 -10.32
N GLY A 38 -11.00 -0.38 -10.94
CA GLY A 38 -9.62 -0.86 -10.87
C GLY A 38 -8.68 -0.13 -11.84
N LEU A 39 -7.79 0.72 -11.30
CA LEU A 39 -6.81 1.49 -12.07
C LEU A 39 -5.42 0.84 -12.05
N SER A 40 -4.70 0.97 -13.17
CA SER A 40 -3.28 0.61 -13.27
C SER A 40 -2.42 1.83 -12.98
N THR A 41 -1.68 1.84 -11.87
CA THR A 41 -0.79 2.95 -11.50
C THR A 41 0.58 2.84 -12.17
N ALA A 42 1.32 3.95 -12.30
CA ALA A 42 2.71 3.94 -12.74
C ALA A 42 3.58 3.16 -11.74
N GLY A 43 3.28 3.22 -10.44
CA GLY A 43 3.99 2.39 -9.45
C GLY A 43 3.86 0.87 -9.68
N ASP A 44 2.83 0.40 -10.40
CA ASP A 44 2.70 -1.00 -10.82
C ASP A 44 3.54 -1.32 -12.09
N ARG A 45 3.90 -0.30 -12.88
CA ARG A 45 4.66 -0.42 -14.13
C ARG A 45 6.17 -0.28 -13.96
N TRP A 46 6.64 0.37 -12.90
CA TRP A 46 8.06 0.68 -12.65
C TRP A 46 8.62 -0.17 -11.50
N LEU A 47 8.89 -1.44 -11.76
CA LEU A 47 9.49 -2.36 -10.79
C LEU A 47 11.02 -2.24 -10.70
N ASP A 48 11.68 -1.66 -11.72
CA ASP A 48 13.14 -1.75 -11.91
C ASP A 48 13.97 -0.57 -11.37
N ALA A 49 13.36 0.52 -10.87
CA ALA A 49 14.09 1.70 -10.39
C ALA A 49 14.03 1.87 -8.85
N PRO A 50 15.13 2.22 -8.14
CA PRO A 50 15.16 2.45 -6.69
C PRO A 50 14.13 3.49 -6.22
N LEU A 51 13.55 3.32 -5.02
CA LEU A 51 12.39 4.11 -4.55
C LEU A 51 12.87 5.52 -4.18
N SER A 52 14.14 5.60 -3.82
CA SER A 52 14.95 6.79 -3.65
C SER A 52 15.21 7.55 -4.96
N GLU A 53 15.24 6.86 -6.10
CA GLU A 53 15.50 7.45 -7.42
C GLU A 53 14.22 7.85 -8.16
N VAL A 54 13.11 7.12 -7.97
CA VAL A 54 11.79 7.52 -8.50
C VAL A 54 11.15 8.62 -7.65
N GLY A 55 11.94 9.60 -7.21
CA GLY A 55 11.53 10.71 -6.35
C GLY A 55 10.23 11.36 -6.81
N GLY A 56 9.14 11.01 -6.11
CA GLY A 56 7.80 11.53 -6.36
C GLY A 56 6.85 10.98 -5.31
N LYS A 57 6.77 11.66 -4.16
CA LYS A 57 5.71 11.44 -3.17
C LYS A 57 4.37 11.66 -3.89
N GLY A 58 3.73 10.59 -4.39
CA GLY A 58 2.55 10.68 -5.25
C GLY A 58 2.38 9.55 -6.27
N LEU A 59 3.39 8.70 -6.51
CA LEU A 59 3.36 7.64 -7.55
C LEU A 59 2.18 6.64 -7.51
N PHE A 60 1.52 6.49 -6.37
CA PHE A 60 0.34 5.63 -6.22
C PHE A 60 -0.96 6.41 -6.07
N VAL A 61 -0.86 7.72 -5.81
CA VAL A 61 -1.98 8.59 -5.49
C VAL A 61 -2.43 9.34 -6.73
N ASN A 62 -1.49 9.72 -7.61
CA ASN A 62 -1.76 10.53 -8.79
C ASN A 62 -2.80 9.92 -9.75
N GLU A 63 -2.78 8.61 -10.02
CA GLU A 63 -3.78 8.03 -10.93
C GLU A 63 -5.16 7.90 -10.29
N LEU A 64 -5.23 7.67 -8.97
CA LEU A 64 -6.48 7.63 -8.23
C LEU A 64 -7.09 9.03 -8.15
N GLU A 65 -6.28 10.04 -7.78
CA GLU A 65 -6.64 11.46 -7.82
C GLU A 65 -7.12 11.89 -9.22
N ALA A 66 -6.43 11.48 -10.28
CA ALA A 66 -6.83 11.80 -11.64
C ALA A 66 -8.18 11.17 -12.04
N ALA A 67 -8.49 9.96 -11.55
CA ALA A 67 -9.81 9.35 -11.77
C ALA A 67 -10.93 10.08 -11.03
N LEU A 68 -10.66 10.58 -9.81
CA LEU A 68 -11.60 11.42 -9.07
C LEU A 68 -11.83 12.76 -9.81
N GLN A 69 -10.77 13.41 -10.29
CA GLN A 69 -10.87 14.68 -11.03
C GLN A 69 -11.64 14.56 -12.34
N ARG A 70 -11.49 13.44 -13.06
CA ARG A 70 -12.25 13.18 -14.30
C ARG A 70 -13.70 12.79 -14.03
N GLY A 71 -14.07 12.54 -12.78
CA GLY A 71 -15.38 12.03 -12.41
C GLY A 71 -15.58 10.56 -12.79
N ASP A 72 -14.50 9.80 -12.97
CA ASP A 72 -14.54 8.35 -13.22
C ASP A 72 -14.85 7.55 -11.93
N ALA A 73 -14.52 8.14 -10.78
CA ALA A 73 -14.79 7.61 -9.45
C ALA A 73 -15.18 8.73 -8.48
N ASP A 74 -15.76 8.35 -7.34
CA ASP A 74 -16.31 9.29 -6.35
C ASP A 74 -15.44 9.33 -5.08
N LEU A 75 -14.74 8.24 -4.76
CA LEU A 75 -13.74 8.18 -3.68
C LEU A 75 -12.59 7.22 -4.02
N ALA A 76 -11.47 7.35 -3.32
CA ALA A 76 -10.32 6.45 -3.45
C ALA A 76 -9.98 5.80 -2.10
N VAL A 77 -9.55 4.54 -2.15
CA VAL A 77 -9.12 3.79 -0.96
C VAL A 77 -7.61 3.56 -1.01
N HIS A 78 -6.93 3.88 0.10
CA HIS A 78 -5.48 3.78 0.21
C HIS A 78 -5.08 3.05 1.50
N SER A 79 -3.91 2.40 1.44
CA SER A 79 -3.14 2.15 2.66
C SER A 79 -2.61 3.47 3.19
N MET A 80 -2.93 3.82 4.44
CA MET A 80 -2.63 5.15 5.00
C MET A 80 -1.13 5.51 4.95
N LYS A 81 -0.25 4.52 5.10
CA LYS A 81 1.21 4.73 5.01
C LYS A 81 1.71 5.21 3.65
N ASP A 82 0.90 5.04 2.61
CA ASP A 82 1.21 5.38 1.22
C ASP A 82 0.59 6.73 0.79
N VAL A 83 -0.19 7.37 1.68
CA VAL A 83 -0.76 8.70 1.47
C VAL A 83 0.30 9.76 1.80
N PRO A 84 0.55 10.75 0.93
CA PRO A 84 1.50 11.82 1.20
C PRO A 84 1.05 12.69 2.38
N ALA A 85 2.01 13.31 3.07
CA ALA A 85 1.74 14.19 4.21
C ALA A 85 1.00 15.48 3.79
N GLN A 86 1.14 15.91 2.54
CA GLN A 86 0.41 17.00 1.93
C GLN A 86 -0.42 16.42 0.79
N LEU A 87 -1.73 16.67 0.83
CA LEU A 87 -2.63 16.31 -0.27
C LEU A 87 -2.61 17.42 -1.33
N SER A 88 -2.84 17.03 -2.58
CA SER A 88 -3.03 17.98 -3.67
C SER A 88 -4.28 18.85 -3.42
N ASP A 89 -4.26 20.08 -3.91
CA ASP A 89 -5.42 20.97 -3.79
C ASP A 89 -6.69 20.33 -4.40
N GLY A 90 -7.82 20.49 -3.71
CA GLY A 90 -9.09 19.90 -4.12
C GLY A 90 -9.35 18.49 -3.57
N PHE A 91 -8.39 17.89 -2.85
CA PHE A 91 -8.58 16.62 -2.17
C PHE A 91 -8.59 16.77 -0.66
N THR A 92 -9.31 15.86 -0.01
CA THR A 92 -9.35 15.74 1.44
C THR A 92 -9.35 14.27 1.85
N LEU A 93 -8.88 13.99 3.05
CA LEU A 93 -8.93 12.66 3.67
C LEU A 93 -9.80 12.73 4.94
N PRO A 94 -11.13 12.77 4.81
CA PRO A 94 -12.04 12.97 5.93
C PRO A 94 -12.27 11.69 6.74
N VAL A 95 -11.90 10.53 6.19
CA VAL A 95 -12.20 9.22 6.77
C VAL A 95 -10.92 8.42 6.96
N ILE A 96 -10.72 7.92 8.18
CA ILE A 96 -9.71 6.92 8.52
C ILE A 96 -10.47 5.70 9.04
N ALA A 97 -10.30 4.56 8.37
CA ALA A 97 -10.91 3.29 8.78
C ALA A 97 -10.30 2.77 10.10
N TYR A 98 -10.93 1.75 10.68
CA TYR A 98 -10.38 1.07 11.86
C TYR A 98 -8.96 0.55 11.58
N ARG A 99 -8.08 0.74 12.56
CA ARG A 99 -6.66 0.41 12.43
C ARG A 99 -6.43 -1.05 12.79
N GLU A 100 -5.99 -1.82 11.81
CA GLU A 100 -5.51 -3.19 12.03
C GLU A 100 -4.18 -3.23 12.81
N ASP A 101 -3.73 -4.44 13.13
CA ASP A 101 -2.43 -4.66 13.79
C ASP A 101 -1.30 -3.90 13.08
N VAL A 102 -0.55 -3.13 13.87
CA VAL A 102 0.49 -2.21 13.39
C VAL A 102 1.88 -2.84 13.33
N ARG A 103 2.04 -4.07 13.82
CA ARG A 103 3.35 -4.73 13.95
C ARG A 103 3.91 -5.13 12.58
N ASP A 104 5.23 -5.07 12.48
CA ASP A 104 5.93 -5.72 11.38
C ASP A 104 5.95 -7.25 11.63
N ALA A 105 5.79 -8.05 10.57
CA ALA A 105 5.89 -9.50 10.62
C ALA A 105 7.27 -9.97 10.11
N TRP A 106 7.87 -10.94 10.81
CA TRP A 106 9.07 -11.63 10.35
C TRP A 106 8.66 -12.87 9.56
N ILE A 107 9.10 -12.95 8.30
CA ILE A 107 8.78 -14.07 7.39
C ILE A 107 10.10 -14.73 7.00
N SER A 108 10.28 -15.99 7.42
CA SER A 108 11.48 -16.76 7.10
C SER A 108 11.21 -18.26 7.28
N PRO A 109 11.69 -19.12 6.36
CA PRO A 109 11.70 -20.57 6.58
C PRO A 109 12.81 -21.01 7.55
N HIS A 110 13.69 -20.10 7.97
CA HIS A 110 14.87 -20.39 8.79
C HIS A 110 14.71 -19.98 10.27
N GLY A 111 13.46 -19.85 10.75
CA GLY A 111 13.18 -19.51 12.14
C GLY A 111 13.03 -18.01 12.39
N ARG A 112 13.20 -17.61 13.65
CA ARG A 112 13.03 -16.22 14.11
C ARG A 112 14.26 -15.38 13.74
N LEU A 113 14.13 -14.05 13.85
CA LEU A 113 15.24 -13.13 13.58
C LEU A 113 16.51 -13.51 14.38
N ASP A 114 16.36 -13.92 15.64
CA ASP A 114 17.48 -14.28 16.51
C ASP A 114 18.17 -15.59 16.08
N ASP A 115 17.47 -16.47 15.37
CA ASP A 115 17.98 -17.77 14.91
C ASP A 115 18.77 -17.66 13.60
N ILE A 116 18.70 -16.52 12.93
CA ILE A 116 19.32 -16.34 11.61
C ILE A 116 20.84 -16.32 11.72
N ARG A 117 21.49 -17.10 10.85
CA ARG A 117 22.96 -17.15 10.76
C ARG A 117 23.57 -15.78 10.44
N SER A 118 24.76 -15.53 10.96
CA SER A 118 25.56 -14.35 10.62
C SER A 118 25.77 -14.23 9.11
N GLY A 119 25.71 -13.00 8.59
CA GLY A 119 25.87 -12.70 7.16
C GLY A 119 24.71 -13.15 6.27
N ALA A 120 23.57 -13.59 6.84
CA ALA A 120 22.40 -13.88 6.04
C ALA A 120 21.77 -12.61 5.46
N VAL A 121 21.07 -12.78 4.33
CA VAL A 121 20.39 -11.70 3.62
C VAL A 121 18.94 -11.56 4.09
N VAL A 122 18.54 -10.35 4.46
CA VAL A 122 17.15 -9.98 4.79
C VAL A 122 16.61 -9.04 3.72
N GLY A 123 15.45 -9.36 3.14
CA GLY A 123 14.80 -8.53 2.13
C GLY A 123 13.94 -7.41 2.72
N SER A 124 14.33 -6.15 2.54
CA SER A 124 13.46 -4.99 2.83
C SER A 124 13.89 -3.76 2.03
N SER A 125 12.94 -3.11 1.34
CA SER A 125 13.16 -1.77 0.74
C SER A 125 12.79 -0.60 1.66
N SER A 126 12.39 -0.88 2.91
CA SER A 126 12.05 0.18 3.88
C SER A 126 13.30 0.59 4.65
N LEU A 127 13.75 1.84 4.48
CA LEU A 127 14.87 2.40 5.26
C LEU A 127 14.61 2.32 6.78
N ARG A 128 13.36 2.51 7.21
CA ARG A 128 12.95 2.34 8.61
C ARG A 128 13.29 0.94 9.11
N ARG A 129 12.86 -0.10 8.39
CA ARG A 129 13.11 -1.49 8.78
C ARG A 129 14.59 -1.85 8.68
N GLN A 130 15.29 -1.41 7.62
CA GLN A 130 16.73 -1.63 7.45
C GLN A 130 17.52 -1.11 8.66
N ALA A 131 17.28 0.15 9.05
CA ALA A 131 17.94 0.76 10.19
C ALA A 131 17.63 0.01 11.50
N GLN A 132 16.37 -0.36 11.73
CA GLN A 132 15.96 -1.10 12.92
C GLN A 132 16.55 -2.51 13.00
N ILE A 133 16.63 -3.23 11.87
CA ILE A 133 17.24 -4.56 11.82
C ILE A 133 18.74 -4.46 12.09
N LEU A 134 19.45 -3.58 11.39
CA LEU A 134 20.91 -3.44 11.53
C LEU A 134 21.33 -2.90 12.90
N ALA A 135 20.47 -2.15 13.59
CA ALA A 135 20.72 -1.72 14.96
C ALA A 135 20.73 -2.90 15.96
N VAL A 136 19.94 -3.94 15.71
CA VAL A 136 19.82 -5.12 16.59
C VAL A 136 20.73 -6.27 16.13
N ARG A 137 20.87 -6.43 14.81
CA ARG A 137 21.62 -7.51 14.14
C ARG A 137 22.56 -6.91 13.07
N PRO A 138 23.64 -6.23 13.50
CA PRO A 138 24.58 -5.58 12.57
C PRO A 138 25.38 -6.57 11.70
N ASP A 139 25.32 -7.86 12.04
CA ASP A 139 25.95 -8.96 11.31
C ASP A 139 25.14 -9.44 10.09
N LEU A 140 23.89 -8.99 9.93
CA LEU A 140 23.04 -9.34 8.80
C LEU A 140 23.24 -8.39 7.62
N GLU A 141 23.02 -8.89 6.41
CA GLU A 141 22.99 -8.07 5.20
C GLU A 141 21.53 -7.74 4.85
N VAL A 142 21.17 -6.46 4.72
CA VAL A 142 19.79 -6.09 4.32
C VAL A 142 19.79 -5.60 2.87
N ARG A 143 19.06 -6.31 2.00
CA ARG A 143 18.94 -5.99 0.57
C ARG A 143 17.53 -5.50 0.21
N PRO A 144 17.39 -4.60 -0.78
CA PRO A 144 16.08 -4.18 -1.25
C PRO A 144 15.31 -5.35 -1.88
N ILE A 145 14.00 -5.41 -1.59
CA ILE A 145 13.03 -6.30 -2.23
C ILE A 145 11.76 -5.52 -2.58
N ARG A 146 11.21 -5.77 -3.77
CA ARG A 146 10.06 -5.05 -4.36
C ARG A 146 8.92 -5.99 -4.71
N GLY A 147 7.85 -5.38 -5.21
CA GLY A 147 6.63 -6.07 -5.60
C GLY A 147 5.55 -6.01 -4.52
N ASN A 148 4.39 -6.54 -4.90
CA ASN A 148 3.25 -6.78 -4.02
C ASN A 148 3.58 -7.84 -2.96
N VAL A 149 2.69 -8.04 -2.00
CA VAL A 149 2.87 -9.04 -0.92
C VAL A 149 3.16 -10.42 -1.53
N ASP A 150 2.34 -10.87 -2.48
CA ASP A 150 2.47 -12.20 -3.08
C ASP A 150 3.78 -12.42 -3.84
N THR A 151 4.32 -11.37 -4.47
CA THR A 151 5.61 -11.47 -5.20
C THR A 151 6.83 -11.41 -4.29
N ARG A 152 6.66 -11.02 -3.02
CA ARG A 152 7.73 -11.00 -2.02
C ARG A 152 7.83 -12.31 -1.24
N LEU A 153 6.73 -13.06 -1.18
CA LEU A 153 6.64 -14.40 -0.61
C LEU A 153 7.16 -15.42 -1.63
#